data_AF-A0A971B7Q1-F1
#
_entry.id   AF-A0A971B7Q1-F1
#
_cell.length_a   1.000
_cell.length_b   1.000
_cell.length_c   1.000
_cell.angle_alpha   90.00
_cell.angle_beta   90.00
_cell.angle_gamma   90.00
#
_symmetry.space_group_name_H-M   'P 1'
#
loop_
_entity.id
_entity.type
_entity.pdbx_description
1 polymer ?
#
loop_
_entity_poly.entity_id
_entity_poly.type
_entity_poly.pdbx_seq_one_letter_code
_entity_poly.pdbx_strand_id
1 'polypeptide(L)'
;MPNRLAWASALLAITIWGVGHSAVSAADEPKGGSAAEADEAVFPLQEVQILSISSNPSLVSDLTRGARAETQEQPHETVKSYPKLLSKKPIYGLIRLAPDPFQQESGTPFHFVADESGEKPAEETPAKEKEPEKESSILDTLSSALGIKKAVKPAAVEPPKLNNTYDRLYFDLNGDLDLTNDAVVTPMKETPPSLVRRYSSLRQAVVFDEITVSVDLGEELGSRPVRLLPRLEIQEYEGKEYSGVGFISAVARKGSIKLGDQSYQAVLAQRYLITGRYDCQYTALLLSSASDPNSREYWWGSDQLNAMRLVDGTYYTTSTTPAGDRLVVRPYRGPMGLLKIGPGDRDIDKLTIQGSLQSKETAVAVGQLKTDGGRGLEPASECRLPAGDYLPAYVTIEFGDLQLGISNNYHADGEPRGADHSKAIHGIRIREDTPFVWDFSTSPVVMFASPAKDQTYKPGDEISVSGVLVDPKLGIMIRRLTDTGRQEEKTVQIGDGRTTTYKESVSLDPVVTITNAAGKQIAEGPMPFG
;
A
#
# COMPACT_ATOMS: atom_id res chain seq x y z
N MET A 1 -40.29 -20.11 -39.88
CA MET A 1 -40.31 -21.48 -40.44
C MET A 1 -39.67 -21.45 -41.83
N PRO A 2 -38.85 -22.43 -42.25
CA PRO A 2 -37.74 -23.01 -41.52
C PRO A 2 -36.41 -22.99 -42.31
N ASN A 3 -35.36 -23.33 -41.57
CA ASN A 3 -33.96 -23.47 -41.92
C ASN A 3 -33.65 -24.58 -42.93
N ARG A 4 -32.50 -24.42 -43.58
CA ARG A 4 -31.85 -25.37 -44.51
C ARG A 4 -31.00 -26.42 -43.80
N LEU A 5 -31.05 -27.63 -44.35
CA LEU A 5 -30.08 -28.73 -44.28
C LEU A 5 -28.67 -28.28 -44.74
N ALA A 6 -27.62 -28.63 -43.99
CA ALA A 6 -26.66 -29.72 -44.22
C ALA A 6 -25.62 -29.51 -45.34
N TRP A 7 -24.33 -29.66 -45.03
CA TRP A 7 -23.44 -30.76 -45.49
C TRP A 7 -22.00 -30.53 -45.00
N ALA A 8 -21.33 -31.64 -44.73
CA ALA A 8 -19.99 -31.75 -44.17
C ALA A 8 -18.93 -32.08 -45.23
N SER A 9 -17.67 -31.98 -44.78
CA SER A 9 -16.47 -32.74 -45.19
C SER A 9 -15.47 -32.08 -46.14
N ALA A 10 -14.26 -31.83 -45.61
CA ALA A 10 -13.03 -32.32 -46.23
C ALA A 10 -11.90 -32.40 -45.17
N LEU A 11 -11.33 -33.61 -45.05
CA LEU A 11 -10.11 -33.94 -44.33
C LEU A 11 -8.88 -33.22 -44.92
N LEU A 12 -7.90 -32.91 -44.08
CA LEU A 12 -6.50 -33.11 -44.45
C LEU A 12 -5.70 -33.57 -43.21
N ALA A 13 -5.18 -34.79 -43.31
CA ALA A 13 -4.21 -35.36 -42.39
C ALA A 13 -2.79 -35.04 -42.89
N ILE A 14 -1.92 -34.56 -42.01
CA ILE A 14 -0.46 -34.62 -42.20
C ILE A 14 0.17 -35.00 -40.85
N THR A 15 0.84 -36.15 -40.82
CA THR A 15 1.67 -36.65 -39.73
C THR A 15 3.15 -36.51 -40.07
N ILE A 16 3.87 -35.81 -39.19
CA ILE A 16 5.17 -36.11 -38.52
C ILE A 16 6.43 -36.37 -39.36
N TRP A 17 7.46 -35.57 -39.06
CA TRP A 17 8.84 -35.89 -38.60
C TRP A 17 9.48 -34.51 -38.28
N GLY A 18 10.22 -34.19 -37.22
CA GLY A 18 10.89 -34.89 -36.13
C GLY A 18 12.07 -34.01 -35.70
N VAL A 19 12.52 -34.15 -34.44
CA VAL A 19 13.77 -33.64 -33.82
C VAL A 19 13.73 -32.26 -33.14
N GLY A 20 14.02 -32.27 -31.82
CA GLY A 20 14.43 -31.09 -31.06
C GLY A 20 13.88 -30.96 -29.62
N HIS A 21 13.87 -32.04 -28.82
CA HIS A 21 13.53 -31.94 -27.39
C HIS A 21 14.71 -31.36 -26.60
N SER A 22 14.54 -30.14 -26.07
CA SER A 22 15.23 -29.70 -24.86
C SER A 22 14.31 -29.97 -23.67
N ALA A 23 14.77 -30.83 -22.77
CA ALA A 23 14.05 -31.20 -21.56
C ALA A 23 13.93 -29.98 -20.62
N VAL A 24 12.71 -29.45 -20.50
CA VAL A 24 12.32 -28.64 -19.35
C VAL A 24 11.74 -29.62 -18.33
N SER A 25 12.39 -29.69 -17.16
CA SER A 25 11.95 -30.45 -16.00
C SER A 25 10.50 -30.09 -15.65
N ALA A 26 9.58 -31.04 -15.81
CA ALA A 26 8.24 -30.97 -15.25
C ALA A 26 8.38 -30.96 -13.72
N ALA A 27 8.16 -29.79 -13.11
CA ALA A 27 7.88 -29.72 -11.69
C ALA A 27 6.50 -30.32 -11.46
N ASP A 28 6.39 -31.24 -10.50
CA ASP A 28 5.15 -31.88 -10.08
C ASP A 28 4.02 -30.86 -9.88
N GLU A 29 2.96 -30.95 -10.67
CA GLU A 29 1.72 -30.25 -10.38
C GLU A 29 1.18 -30.76 -9.04
N PRO A 30 0.98 -29.90 -8.03
CA PRO A 30 0.34 -30.34 -6.80
C PRO A 30 -1.11 -30.72 -7.12
N LYS A 31 -1.46 -31.99 -6.88
CA LYS A 31 -2.84 -32.51 -6.88
C LYS A 31 -3.63 -31.88 -5.73
N GLY A 32 -3.92 -30.58 -5.82
CA GLY A 32 -4.92 -29.90 -5.00
C GLY A 32 -6.28 -30.01 -5.67
N GLY A 33 -7.25 -30.62 -4.97
CA GLY A 33 -8.64 -30.68 -5.41
C GLY A 33 -9.20 -29.29 -5.74
N SER A 34 -10.16 -29.22 -6.68
CA SER A 34 -10.89 -27.99 -6.96
C SER A 34 -11.67 -27.54 -5.73
N ALA A 35 -11.53 -26.26 -5.35
CA ALA A 35 -12.26 -25.66 -4.24
C ALA A 35 -13.75 -25.42 -4.57
N ALA A 36 -14.18 -25.67 -5.81
CA ALA A 36 -15.58 -25.49 -6.21
C ALA A 36 -16.52 -26.54 -5.58
N GLU A 37 -16.02 -27.75 -5.26
CA GLU A 37 -16.81 -28.83 -4.63
C GLU A 37 -16.43 -29.10 -3.17
N ALA A 38 -15.23 -28.70 -2.73
CA ALA A 38 -14.79 -28.88 -1.35
C ALA A 38 -15.23 -27.70 -0.47
N ASP A 39 -15.71 -27.99 0.75
CA ASP A 39 -16.01 -26.95 1.75
C ASP A 39 -14.77 -26.15 2.17
N GLU A 40 -13.58 -26.69 1.91
CA GLU A 40 -12.29 -26.11 2.24
C GLU A 40 -11.19 -26.68 1.33
N ALA A 41 -10.25 -25.83 0.89
CA ALA A 41 -9.03 -26.24 0.22
C ALA A 41 -7.79 -25.69 0.94
N VAL A 42 -6.79 -26.54 1.15
CA VAL A 42 -5.53 -26.18 1.83
C VAL A 42 -4.38 -26.32 0.85
N PHE A 43 -3.61 -25.25 0.70
CA PHE A 43 -2.49 -25.16 -0.23
C PHE A 43 -1.18 -24.96 0.54
N PRO A 44 -0.13 -25.76 0.27
CA PRO A 44 1.18 -25.55 0.87
C PRO A 44 1.82 -24.29 0.28
N LEU A 45 2.44 -23.49 1.15
CA LEU A 45 3.28 -22.36 0.76
C LEU A 45 4.71 -22.60 1.22
N GLN A 46 5.67 -22.19 0.41
CA GLN A 46 7.10 -22.34 0.69
C GLN A 46 7.70 -21.00 1.12
N GLU A 47 8.61 -21.03 2.09
CA GLU A 47 9.43 -19.87 2.40
C GLU A 47 10.34 -19.52 1.21
N VAL A 48 10.36 -18.25 0.83
CA VAL A 48 11.20 -17.72 -0.23
C VAL A 48 11.84 -16.41 0.22
N GLN A 49 13.02 -16.11 -0.33
CA GLN A 49 13.67 -14.82 -0.12
C GLN A 49 12.89 -13.72 -0.85
N ILE A 50 12.57 -12.62 -0.16
CA ILE A 50 11.70 -11.56 -0.68
C ILE A 50 12.25 -10.95 -1.97
N LEU A 51 13.57 -10.87 -2.10
CA LEU A 51 14.28 -10.33 -3.26
C LEU A 51 14.24 -11.26 -4.47
N SER A 52 13.99 -12.55 -4.25
CA SER A 52 13.90 -13.58 -5.30
C SER A 52 12.46 -13.89 -5.72
N ILE A 53 11.47 -13.27 -5.08
CA ILE A 53 10.07 -13.72 -5.16
C ILE A 53 9.46 -13.54 -6.55
N SER A 54 9.93 -12.54 -7.28
CA SER A 54 9.46 -12.20 -8.61
C SER A 54 10.52 -11.43 -9.39
N SER A 55 10.57 -11.66 -10.68
CA SER A 55 11.30 -10.79 -11.63
C SER A 55 10.57 -9.48 -11.90
N ASN A 56 9.30 -9.33 -11.48
CA ASN A 56 8.53 -8.09 -11.63
C ASN A 56 8.96 -7.07 -10.56
N PRO A 57 9.64 -5.97 -10.93
CA PRO A 57 10.15 -4.99 -9.98
C PRO A 57 9.04 -4.27 -9.21
N SER A 58 7.84 -4.12 -9.80
CA SER A 58 6.69 -3.52 -9.13
C SER A 58 6.17 -4.42 -8.01
N LEU A 59 6.21 -5.75 -8.19
CA LEU A 59 5.83 -6.69 -7.12
C LEU A 59 6.79 -6.61 -5.95
N VAL A 60 8.09 -6.65 -6.26
CA VAL A 60 9.13 -6.55 -5.23
C VAL A 60 9.02 -5.23 -4.48
N SER A 61 8.93 -4.09 -5.19
CA SER A 61 8.78 -2.75 -4.58
C SER A 61 7.54 -2.63 -3.67
N ASP A 62 6.43 -3.28 -4.07
CA ASP A 62 5.24 -3.35 -3.23
C ASP A 62 5.45 -4.17 -1.97
N LEU A 63 6.09 -5.33 -2.08
CA LEU A 63 6.37 -6.22 -0.96
C LEU A 63 7.42 -5.66 0.01
N THR A 64 8.32 -4.80 -0.49
CA THR A 64 9.45 -4.23 0.25
C THR A 64 9.14 -2.84 0.80
N ARG A 65 7.87 -2.55 1.15
CA ARG A 65 7.52 -1.31 1.86
C ARG A 65 8.18 -1.29 3.25
N GLY A 66 7.98 -2.37 4.01
CA GLY A 66 8.48 -2.55 5.37
C GLY A 66 7.66 -1.81 6.43
N ALA A 67 7.85 -2.20 7.69
CA ALA A 67 7.34 -1.46 8.82
C ALA A 67 8.20 -0.21 9.06
N ARG A 68 7.57 0.95 9.25
CA ARG A 68 8.28 2.19 9.54
C ARG A 68 8.64 2.26 11.01
N ALA A 69 9.88 2.63 11.29
CA ALA A 69 10.33 2.99 12.61
C ALA A 69 10.01 4.45 12.93
N GLU A 70 9.93 4.74 14.22
CA GLU A 70 9.98 6.08 14.76
C GLU A 70 11.43 6.55 14.77
N THR A 71 11.67 7.80 14.35
CA THR A 71 13.01 8.39 14.29
C THR A 71 13.03 9.75 14.96
N GLN A 72 14.11 10.06 15.66
CA GLN A 72 14.30 11.32 16.38
C GLN A 72 15.77 11.76 16.38
N GLU A 73 15.99 13.05 16.61
CA GLU A 73 17.34 13.64 16.66
C GLU A 73 18.07 13.40 17.99
N GLN A 74 17.32 13.15 19.06
CA GLN A 74 17.88 12.96 20.40
C GLN A 74 17.97 11.48 20.77
N PRO A 75 18.95 11.07 21.59
CA PRO A 75 19.00 9.71 22.12
C PRO A 75 17.72 9.35 22.86
N HIS A 76 17.24 8.12 22.68
CA HIS A 76 16.10 7.61 23.43
C HIS A 76 16.50 7.34 24.89
N GLU A 77 15.75 7.87 25.86
CA GLU A 77 16.10 7.86 27.30
C GLU A 77 16.14 6.46 27.92
N THR A 78 15.43 5.50 27.33
CA THR A 78 15.40 4.11 27.81
C THR A 78 16.65 3.31 27.45
N VAL A 79 17.44 3.78 26.47
CA VAL A 79 18.65 3.08 26.03
C VAL A 79 19.75 3.29 27.06
N LYS A 80 20.32 2.20 27.58
CA LYS A 80 21.34 2.22 28.64
C LYS A 80 22.67 2.76 28.14
N SER A 81 23.04 2.43 26.91
CA SER A 81 24.34 2.80 26.35
C SER A 81 24.29 2.85 24.83
N TYR A 82 24.89 3.91 24.28
CA TYR A 82 25.13 4.07 22.85
C TYR A 82 26.63 3.91 22.57
N PRO A 83 27.01 3.37 21.39
CA PRO A 83 28.40 3.35 20.97
C PRO A 83 28.94 4.77 20.79
N LYS A 84 30.25 4.90 20.64
CA LYS A 84 30.86 6.18 20.32
C LYS A 84 30.51 6.58 18.89
N LEU A 85 29.54 7.46 18.75
CA LEU A 85 29.05 7.95 17.46
C LEU A 85 30.02 8.97 16.85
N LEU A 86 30.12 8.99 15.53
CA LEU A 86 31.03 9.88 14.79
C LEU A 86 30.28 10.95 13.98
N SER A 87 29.03 10.69 13.60
CA SER A 87 28.17 11.67 12.95
C SER A 87 27.90 12.85 13.87
N LYS A 88 27.79 14.04 13.26
CA LYS A 88 27.31 15.25 13.95
C LYS A 88 25.80 15.22 14.18
N LYS A 89 25.08 14.40 13.41
CA LYS A 89 23.62 14.25 13.44
C LYS A 89 23.24 12.78 13.35
N PRO A 90 23.58 11.95 14.34
CA PRO A 90 23.12 10.56 14.36
C PRO A 90 21.58 10.51 14.36
N ILE A 91 21.03 9.47 13.73
CA ILE A 91 19.57 9.28 13.66
C ILE A 91 19.21 8.16 14.62
N TYR A 92 18.54 8.51 15.71
CA TYR A 92 18.06 7.55 16.69
C TYR A 92 16.66 7.08 16.31
N GLY A 93 16.31 5.85 16.68
CA GLY A 93 14.95 5.38 16.45
C GLY A 93 14.58 4.11 17.17
N LEU A 94 13.31 3.75 16.99
CA LEU A 94 12.66 2.61 17.61
C LEU A 94 11.76 1.91 16.58
N ILE A 95 11.82 0.58 16.52
CA ILE A 95 10.84 -0.24 15.80
C ILE A 95 10.15 -1.19 16.78
N ARG A 96 8.84 -1.37 16.61
CA ARG A 96 8.05 -2.36 17.35
C ARG A 96 7.78 -3.55 16.45
N LEU A 97 8.15 -4.74 16.91
CA LEU A 97 7.89 -6.02 16.23
C LEU A 97 6.81 -6.80 16.97
N ALA A 98 6.06 -7.63 16.26
CA ALA A 98 4.84 -8.25 16.79
C ALA A 98 3.80 -7.24 17.35
N PRO A 99 3.55 -6.08 16.69
CA PRO A 99 2.50 -5.19 17.16
C PRO A 99 1.11 -5.81 16.91
N ASP A 100 0.20 -5.57 17.84
CA ASP A 100 -1.23 -5.60 17.58
C ASP A 100 -1.57 -4.45 16.61
N PRO A 101 -2.18 -4.75 15.45
CA PRO A 101 -2.49 -3.76 14.43
C PRO A 101 -3.44 -2.64 14.90
N PHE A 102 -4.13 -2.82 16.02
CA PHE A 102 -5.05 -1.85 16.62
C PHE A 102 -4.48 -1.14 17.85
N GLN A 103 -3.23 -1.45 18.24
CA GLN A 103 -2.56 -0.80 19.37
C GLN A 103 -1.17 -0.34 18.93
N GLN A 104 -1.03 0.94 18.56
CA GLN A 104 0.20 1.50 18.01
C GLN A 104 1.44 1.26 18.91
N GLU A 105 1.26 1.28 20.23
CA GLU A 105 2.34 1.10 21.21
C GLU A 105 2.62 -0.37 21.60
N SER A 106 1.91 -1.32 21.00
CA SER A 106 2.08 -2.74 21.31
C SER A 106 3.28 -3.36 20.57
N GLY A 107 3.64 -4.58 20.98
CA GLY A 107 4.79 -5.30 20.43
C GLY A 107 6.10 -5.06 21.18
N THR A 108 7.12 -5.80 20.79
CA THR A 108 8.46 -5.74 21.39
C THR A 108 9.26 -4.60 20.77
N PRO A 109 9.71 -3.61 21.56
CA PRO A 109 10.51 -2.50 21.07
C PRO A 109 11.98 -2.94 20.85
N PHE A 110 12.57 -2.49 19.74
CA PHE A 110 13.99 -2.60 19.43
C PHE A 110 14.55 -1.24 19.01
N HIS A 111 15.65 -0.84 19.65
CA HIS A 111 16.25 0.48 19.44
C HIS A 111 17.39 0.40 18.43
N PHE A 112 17.61 1.50 17.71
CA PHE A 112 18.74 1.63 16.81
C PHE A 112 19.28 3.06 16.76
N VAL A 113 20.52 3.18 16.27
CA VAL A 113 21.08 4.45 15.83
C VAL A 113 21.82 4.27 14.52
N ALA A 114 21.49 5.09 13.53
CA ALA A 114 22.23 5.20 12.29
C ALA A 114 23.30 6.30 12.43
N ASP A 115 24.52 5.98 12.03
CA ASP A 115 25.71 6.79 12.21
C ASP A 115 26.55 6.83 10.91
N GLU A 116 27.47 7.77 10.86
CA GLU A 116 28.47 7.89 9.80
C GLU A 116 29.80 7.34 10.30
N SER A 117 30.57 6.64 9.48
CA SER A 117 31.92 6.20 9.84
C SER A 117 32.95 7.33 9.88
N GLY A 118 32.61 8.49 9.32
CA GLY A 118 33.53 9.62 9.12
C GLY A 118 34.56 9.41 8.01
N GLU A 119 34.62 8.23 7.39
CA GLU A 119 35.36 8.02 6.16
C GLU A 119 34.54 8.60 5.01
N LYS A 120 35.10 9.56 4.25
CA LYS A 120 34.44 10.02 3.03
C LYS A 120 34.25 8.80 2.12
N PRO A 121 33.05 8.59 1.54
CA PRO A 121 32.84 7.49 0.59
C PRO A 121 33.94 7.56 -0.46
N ALA A 122 34.62 6.44 -0.69
CA ALA A 122 35.68 6.36 -1.69
C ALA A 122 35.11 6.88 -3.01
N GLU A 123 35.69 7.96 -3.55
CA GLU A 123 35.38 8.40 -4.91
C GLU A 123 35.65 7.20 -5.82
N GLU A 124 34.58 6.56 -6.30
CA GLU A 124 34.66 5.63 -7.42
C GLU A 124 35.41 6.38 -8.52
N THR A 125 36.66 5.97 -8.76
CA THR A 125 37.48 6.54 -9.81
C THR A 125 36.67 6.37 -11.09
N PRO A 126 36.34 7.44 -11.83
CA PRO A 126 35.51 7.32 -13.01
C PRO A 126 36.18 6.32 -13.94
N ALA A 127 35.50 5.19 -14.16
CA ALA A 127 35.88 4.27 -15.22
C ALA A 127 35.94 5.11 -16.49
N LYS A 128 37.12 5.21 -17.10
CA LYS A 128 37.32 5.87 -18.40
C LYS A 128 36.18 5.45 -19.32
N GLU A 129 35.28 6.38 -19.61
CA GLU A 129 34.33 6.27 -20.70
C GLU A 129 35.15 5.94 -21.95
N LYS A 130 35.03 4.70 -22.42
CA LYS A 130 35.31 4.42 -23.82
C LYS A 130 34.14 5.04 -24.57
N GLU A 131 34.43 6.07 -25.36
CA GLU A 131 33.49 6.60 -26.36
C GLU A 131 32.87 5.42 -27.13
N PRO A 132 31.54 5.30 -27.18
CA PRO A 132 30.93 4.35 -28.08
C PRO A 132 31.20 4.81 -29.51
N GLU A 133 31.98 4.03 -30.26
CA GLU A 133 32.04 4.16 -31.71
C GLU A 133 30.61 4.11 -32.25
N LYS A 134 30.23 5.21 -32.89
CA LYS A 134 28.87 5.46 -33.35
C LYS A 134 28.64 4.66 -34.63
N GLU A 135 28.34 3.37 -34.52
CA GLU A 135 27.80 2.61 -35.64
C GLU A 135 26.40 3.14 -35.95
N SER A 136 26.28 3.97 -37.00
CA SER A 136 24.99 4.40 -37.53
C SER A 136 24.26 3.18 -38.09
N SER A 137 23.17 2.77 -37.44
CA SER A 137 22.39 1.64 -37.92
C SER A 137 21.66 2.01 -39.22
N ILE A 138 21.57 1.07 -40.16
CA ILE A 138 20.82 1.19 -41.42
C ILE A 138 19.35 1.63 -41.18
N LEU A 139 18.81 1.36 -39.99
CA LEU A 139 17.46 1.77 -39.59
C LEU A 139 17.33 3.29 -39.38
N ASP A 140 18.38 4.01 -39.00
CA ASP A 140 18.37 5.46 -38.82
C ASP A 140 18.39 6.18 -40.19
N THR A 141 19.04 5.57 -41.19
CA THR A 141 19.00 6.03 -42.58
C THR A 141 17.63 5.78 -43.23
N LEU A 142 17.01 4.62 -42.95
CA LEU A 142 15.68 4.29 -43.47
C LEU A 142 14.56 5.17 -42.89
N SER A 143 14.63 5.48 -41.59
CA SER A 143 13.62 6.32 -40.92
C SER A 143 13.70 7.78 -41.35
N SER A 144 14.89 8.27 -41.70
CA SER A 144 15.08 9.61 -42.29
C SER A 144 14.52 9.72 -43.72
N ALA A 145 14.58 8.64 -44.51
CA ALA A 145 14.04 8.61 -45.87
C ALA A 145 12.50 8.52 -45.94
N LEU A 146 11.84 8.05 -44.87
CA LEU A 146 10.38 7.83 -44.82
C LEU A 146 9.59 8.98 -44.18
N GLY A 147 10.23 10.07 -43.76
CA GLY A 147 9.54 11.26 -43.22
C GLY A 147 8.77 11.02 -41.90
N ILE A 148 9.01 9.90 -41.21
CA ILE A 148 8.37 9.58 -39.95
C ILE A 148 9.05 10.40 -38.85
N LYS A 149 8.41 11.50 -38.42
CA LYS A 149 8.83 12.26 -37.24
C LYS A 149 8.73 11.36 -36.01
N LYS A 150 9.85 10.75 -35.62
CA LYS A 150 9.98 9.99 -34.37
C LYS A 150 9.68 10.97 -33.23
N ALA A 151 8.66 10.68 -32.42
CA ALA A 151 8.48 11.36 -31.15
C ALA A 151 9.82 11.28 -30.40
N VAL A 152 10.41 12.43 -30.09
CA VAL A 152 11.67 12.50 -29.35
C VAL A 152 11.38 11.86 -28.00
N LYS A 153 11.84 10.63 -27.83
CA LYS A 153 11.86 9.96 -26.53
C LYS A 153 12.73 10.87 -25.64
N PRO A 154 12.20 11.50 -24.59
CA PRO A 154 13.02 12.35 -23.74
C PRO A 154 14.23 11.53 -23.28
N ALA A 155 15.41 12.12 -23.40
CA ALA A 155 16.63 11.52 -22.88
C ALA A 155 16.35 11.11 -21.44
N ALA A 156 16.64 9.85 -21.10
CA ALA A 156 16.54 9.38 -19.73
C ALA A 156 17.48 10.29 -18.92
N VAL A 157 16.90 11.22 -18.14
CA VAL A 157 17.65 12.02 -17.19
C VAL A 157 18.32 11.01 -16.27
N GLU A 158 19.65 10.98 -16.28
CA GLU A 158 20.37 10.11 -15.35
C GLU A 158 19.92 10.48 -13.94
N PRO A 159 19.52 9.48 -13.14
CA PRO A 159 19.04 9.73 -11.80
C PRO A 159 20.15 10.43 -10.99
N PRO A 160 19.80 11.39 -10.12
CA PRO A 160 20.79 12.03 -9.26
C PRO A 160 21.55 10.98 -8.46
N LYS A 161 22.88 11.08 -8.42
CA LYS A 161 23.74 10.21 -7.61
C LYS A 161 23.41 10.49 -6.14
N LEU A 162 22.91 9.49 -5.42
CA LEU A 162 22.59 9.59 -3.98
C LEU A 162 23.90 9.65 -3.19
N ASN A 163 24.03 10.62 -2.28
CA ASN A 163 25.21 10.75 -1.42
C ASN A 163 24.98 9.97 -0.13
N ASN A 164 25.48 8.74 -0.06
CA ASN A 164 25.30 7.87 1.09
C ASN A 164 26.39 8.10 2.14
N THR A 165 26.11 8.90 3.17
CA THR A 165 27.06 9.18 4.27
C THR A 165 26.86 8.27 5.49
N TYR A 166 25.60 8.03 5.89
CA TYR A 166 25.27 7.04 6.90
C TYR A 166 25.56 5.61 6.42
N ASP A 167 26.59 4.99 6.98
CA ASP A 167 27.10 3.67 6.60
C ASP A 167 27.25 2.72 7.80
N ARG A 168 26.67 3.10 8.95
CA ARG A 168 26.63 2.27 10.16
C ARG A 168 25.25 2.28 10.75
N LEU A 169 24.73 1.11 11.07
CA LEU A 169 23.50 0.96 11.85
C LEU A 169 23.83 0.08 13.07
N TYR A 170 23.77 0.69 14.25
CA TYR A 170 23.80 -0.05 15.51
C TYR A 170 22.37 -0.38 15.89
N PHE A 171 22.08 -1.64 16.14
CA PHE A 171 20.74 -2.15 16.41
C PHE A 171 20.80 -3.06 17.62
N ASP A 172 19.90 -2.87 18.58
CA ASP A 172 19.75 -3.68 19.80
C ASP A 172 19.21 -5.07 19.41
N LEU A 173 20.07 -6.00 19.01
CA LEU A 173 19.63 -7.30 18.45
C LEU A 173 19.10 -8.24 19.54
N ASN A 174 19.58 -8.06 20.76
CA ASN A 174 19.27 -8.92 21.91
C ASN A 174 18.19 -8.33 22.84
N GLY A 175 17.81 -7.07 22.66
CA GLY A 175 16.77 -6.38 23.43
C GLY A 175 17.21 -5.96 24.84
N ASP A 176 18.51 -5.89 25.12
CA ASP A 176 19.07 -5.55 26.43
C ASP A 176 19.27 -4.04 26.65
N LEU A 177 18.97 -3.23 25.63
CA LEU A 177 19.08 -1.76 25.61
C LEU A 177 20.54 -1.25 25.64
N ASP A 178 21.53 -2.06 25.29
CA ASP A 178 22.94 -1.69 25.18
C ASP A 178 23.47 -1.91 23.74
N LEU A 179 23.43 -0.84 22.94
CA LEU A 179 23.87 -0.88 21.54
C LEU A 179 25.40 -0.94 21.38
N THR A 180 26.16 -1.05 22.48
CA THR A 180 27.64 -1.18 22.43
C THR A 180 28.12 -2.62 22.27
N ASN A 181 27.26 -3.59 22.54
CA ASN A 181 27.61 -5.00 22.60
C ASN A 181 27.17 -5.82 21.36
N ASP A 182 26.34 -5.23 20.50
CA ASP A 182 25.92 -5.80 19.22
C ASP A 182 26.87 -5.44 18.07
N ALA A 183 26.93 -6.32 17.07
CA ALA A 183 27.70 -6.05 15.86
C ALA A 183 27.09 -4.89 15.06
N VAL A 184 27.94 -3.97 14.58
CA VAL A 184 27.51 -2.91 13.67
C VAL A 184 27.04 -3.51 12.35
N VAL A 185 25.88 -3.09 11.88
CA VAL A 185 25.31 -3.50 10.60
C VAL A 185 25.80 -2.54 9.52
N THR A 186 26.36 -3.08 8.45
CA THR A 186 26.92 -2.31 7.32
C THR A 186 25.98 -2.30 6.12
N PRO A 187 26.11 -1.32 5.20
CA PRO A 187 25.39 -1.31 3.93
C PRO A 187 25.61 -2.59 3.13
N MET A 188 24.57 -3.06 2.46
CA MET A 188 24.67 -4.16 1.51
C MET A 188 25.69 -3.80 0.42
N LYS A 189 26.63 -4.72 0.15
CA LYS A 189 27.63 -4.56 -0.93
C LYS A 189 26.99 -4.30 -2.28
N GLU A 190 25.90 -5.00 -2.57
CA GLU A 190 25.11 -4.84 -3.79
C GLU A 190 23.65 -4.64 -3.39
N THR A 191 23.15 -3.41 -3.51
CA THR A 191 21.75 -3.10 -3.21
C THR A 191 20.89 -3.32 -4.46
N PRO A 192 19.91 -4.25 -4.44
CA PRO A 192 18.99 -4.41 -5.55
C PRO A 192 18.23 -3.11 -5.83
N PRO A 193 18.12 -2.67 -7.11
CA PRO A 193 17.40 -1.44 -7.45
C PRO A 193 15.95 -1.40 -6.96
N SER A 194 15.31 -2.56 -6.78
CA SER A 194 13.94 -2.69 -6.27
C SER A 194 13.78 -2.31 -4.80
N LEU A 195 14.86 -2.30 -4.02
CA LEU A 195 14.83 -1.89 -2.61
C LEU A 195 14.94 -0.37 -2.42
N VAL A 196 15.56 0.31 -3.38
CA VAL A 196 15.73 1.76 -3.37
C VAL A 196 14.53 2.41 -4.03
N ARG A 197 13.67 3.03 -3.21
CA ARG A 197 12.57 3.85 -3.72
C ARG A 197 13.16 5.10 -4.34
N ARG A 198 12.63 5.57 -5.47
CA ARG A 198 13.14 6.77 -6.14
C ARG A 198 12.06 7.85 -6.10
N TYR A 199 12.15 8.70 -5.09
CA TYR A 199 11.34 9.91 -4.97
C TYR A 199 12.19 11.12 -5.39
N SER A 200 11.57 12.15 -5.96
CA SER A 200 12.26 13.40 -6.29
C SER A 200 12.81 14.11 -5.06
N SER A 201 12.19 13.89 -3.89
CA SER A 201 12.62 14.39 -2.59
C SER A 201 13.77 13.60 -1.98
N LEU A 202 14.11 12.41 -2.50
CA LEU A 202 15.08 11.54 -1.86
C LEU A 202 16.51 12.09 -2.02
N ARG A 203 17.18 12.32 -0.89
CA ARG A 203 18.58 12.77 -0.82
C ARG A 203 19.55 11.62 -0.60
N GLN A 204 19.13 10.64 0.21
CA GLN A 204 19.94 9.47 0.54
C GLN A 204 19.06 8.23 0.68
N ALA A 205 19.57 7.07 0.25
CA ALA A 205 18.98 5.79 0.58
C ALA A 205 20.05 4.72 0.75
N VAL A 206 20.00 4.05 1.91
CA VAL A 206 20.95 2.99 2.29
C VAL A 206 20.15 1.78 2.72
N VAL A 207 20.48 0.63 2.14
CA VAL A 207 19.96 -0.67 2.59
C VAL A 207 21.09 -1.37 3.30
N PHE A 208 20.85 -1.75 4.55
CA PHE A 208 21.81 -2.44 5.40
C PHE A 208 21.70 -3.96 5.21
N ASP A 209 22.77 -4.66 5.57
CA ASP A 209 22.78 -6.13 5.59
C ASP A 209 21.65 -6.70 6.46
N GLU A 210 21.25 -7.93 6.13
CA GLU A 210 20.17 -8.64 6.83
C GLU A 210 20.52 -8.81 8.32
N ILE A 211 19.57 -8.46 9.18
CA ILE A 211 19.63 -8.73 10.62
C ILE A 211 18.63 -9.80 11.01
N THR A 212 18.92 -10.51 12.10
CA THR A 212 18.00 -11.49 12.68
C THR A 212 17.77 -11.14 14.14
N VAL A 213 16.50 -10.99 14.52
CA VAL A 213 16.08 -10.67 15.89
C VAL A 213 15.18 -11.78 16.42
N SER A 214 15.28 -12.07 17.72
CA SER A 214 14.40 -13.04 18.37
C SER A 214 13.16 -12.32 18.89
N VAL A 215 11.98 -12.68 18.37
CA VAL A 215 10.70 -12.08 18.76
C VAL A 215 9.83 -13.15 19.40
N ASP A 216 9.24 -12.87 20.56
CA ASP A 216 8.22 -13.73 21.15
C ASP A 216 6.90 -13.57 20.39
N LEU A 217 6.44 -14.65 19.76
CA LEU A 217 5.24 -14.68 18.94
C LEU A 217 4.04 -15.31 19.67
N GLY A 218 4.11 -15.33 21.01
CA GLY A 218 3.08 -15.85 21.91
C GLY A 218 3.23 -17.35 22.22
N GLU A 219 2.38 -17.86 23.11
CA GLU A 219 2.49 -19.21 23.69
C GLU A 219 2.62 -20.35 22.65
N GLU A 220 1.95 -20.22 21.50
CA GLU A 220 1.95 -21.26 20.46
C GLU A 220 3.27 -21.38 19.71
N LEU A 221 3.94 -20.26 19.46
CA LEU A 221 5.13 -20.19 18.62
C LEU A 221 6.42 -19.96 19.42
N GLY A 222 6.30 -19.36 20.60
CA GLY A 222 7.38 -18.88 21.43
C GLY A 222 8.27 -17.87 20.72
N SER A 223 9.50 -17.74 21.21
CA SER A 223 10.52 -16.92 20.56
C SER A 223 10.98 -17.53 19.24
N ARG A 224 10.91 -16.74 18.16
CA ARG A 224 11.32 -17.14 16.81
C ARG A 224 12.24 -16.10 16.17
N PRO A 225 13.20 -16.53 15.32
CA PRO A 225 14.01 -15.60 14.57
C PRO A 225 13.17 -14.92 13.48
N VAL A 226 13.22 -13.59 13.44
CA VAL A 226 12.63 -12.75 12.40
C VAL A 226 13.78 -12.07 11.65
N ARG A 227 13.82 -12.28 10.32
CA ARG A 227 14.89 -11.77 9.44
C ARG A 227 14.44 -10.47 8.76
N LEU A 228 15.25 -9.42 8.88
CA LEU A 228 14.90 -8.06 8.46
C LEU A 228 15.99 -7.44 7.59
N LEU A 229 15.56 -6.63 6.62
CA LEU A 229 16.43 -5.73 5.85
C LEU A 229 16.12 -4.29 6.27
N PRO A 230 17.00 -3.63 7.05
CA PRO A 230 16.85 -2.23 7.40
C PRO A 230 17.12 -1.34 6.19
N ARG A 231 16.26 -0.35 5.97
CA ARG A 231 16.40 0.65 4.92
C ARG A 231 16.28 2.05 5.50
N LEU A 232 17.36 2.82 5.45
CA LEU A 232 17.36 4.25 5.76
C LEU A 232 17.05 5.05 4.50
N GLU A 233 16.14 6.01 4.62
CA GLU A 233 15.83 7.02 3.60
C GLU A 233 15.93 8.41 4.24
N ILE A 234 16.60 9.34 3.56
CA ILE A 234 16.60 10.76 3.91
C ILE A 234 15.96 11.51 2.76
N GLN A 235 14.91 12.26 3.07
CA GLN A 235 14.11 12.99 2.10
C GLN A 235 14.09 14.48 2.47
N GLU A 236 14.00 15.34 1.47
CA GLU A 236 13.77 16.77 1.67
C GLU A 236 12.37 17.14 1.15
N TYR A 237 11.55 17.71 2.01
CA TYR A 237 10.22 18.18 1.67
C TYR A 237 10.03 19.58 2.26
N GLU A 238 9.62 20.54 1.42
CA GLU A 238 9.43 21.96 1.81
C GLU A 238 10.65 22.56 2.54
N GLY A 239 11.87 22.22 2.10
CA GLY A 239 13.12 22.72 2.67
C GLY A 239 13.48 22.13 4.04
N LYS A 240 12.73 21.12 4.51
CA LYS A 240 13.03 20.36 5.72
C LYS A 240 13.48 18.96 5.36
N GLU A 241 14.49 18.48 6.08
CA GLU A 241 14.99 17.12 5.95
C GLU A 241 14.20 16.19 6.88
N TYR A 242 13.83 15.03 6.37
CA TYR A 242 13.12 13.97 7.07
C TYR A 242 13.91 12.68 6.89
N SER A 243 14.37 12.11 8.01
CA SER A 243 14.90 10.76 8.03
C SER A 243 13.78 9.75 8.31
N GLY A 244 13.90 8.57 7.74
CA GLY A 244 13.01 7.46 8.04
C GLY A 244 13.74 6.13 7.87
N VAL A 245 13.55 5.23 8.82
CA VAL A 245 14.05 3.85 8.71
C VAL A 245 12.87 2.91 8.56
N GLY A 246 12.91 2.07 7.52
CA GLY A 246 11.94 1.00 7.29
C GLY A 246 12.59 -0.36 7.47
N PHE A 247 11.87 -1.30 8.10
CA PHE A 247 12.31 -2.68 8.28
C PHE A 247 11.46 -3.60 7.40
N ILE A 248 12.12 -4.25 6.44
CA ILE A 248 11.47 -5.14 5.47
C ILE A 248 11.69 -6.57 5.93
N SER A 249 10.63 -7.40 5.97
CA SER A 249 10.84 -8.84 6.17
C SER A 249 11.67 -9.42 5.01
N ALA A 250 12.77 -10.10 5.32
CA ALA A 250 13.62 -10.71 4.31
C ALA A 250 12.94 -11.91 3.62
N VAL A 251 11.85 -12.43 4.20
CA VAL A 251 11.15 -13.64 3.74
C VAL A 251 9.68 -13.39 3.44
N ALA A 252 9.16 -14.23 2.56
CA ALA A 252 7.75 -14.36 2.27
C ALA A 252 7.36 -15.83 2.15
N ARG A 253 6.07 -16.10 1.96
CA ARG A 253 5.56 -17.43 1.63
C ARG A 253 4.97 -17.39 0.24
N LYS A 254 5.30 -18.36 -0.60
CA LYS A 254 4.83 -18.42 -1.98
C LYS A 254 4.32 -19.81 -2.32
N GLY A 255 3.23 -19.88 -3.07
CA GLY A 255 2.70 -21.13 -3.57
C GLY A 255 1.55 -20.92 -4.55
N SER A 256 1.18 -21.99 -5.23
CA SER A 256 0.06 -21.98 -6.18
C SER A 256 -1.23 -22.40 -5.49
N ILE A 257 -2.30 -21.66 -5.76
CA ILE A 257 -3.60 -21.86 -5.13
C ILE A 257 -4.72 -21.84 -6.18
N LYS A 258 -5.92 -22.25 -5.78
CA LYS A 258 -7.14 -22.10 -6.59
C LYS A 258 -8.23 -21.38 -5.80
N LEU A 259 -8.93 -20.47 -6.48
CA LEU A 259 -10.20 -19.90 -6.05
C LEU A 259 -11.25 -20.28 -7.12
N GLY A 260 -12.20 -21.14 -6.77
CA GLY A 260 -13.04 -21.81 -7.76
C GLY A 260 -12.19 -22.58 -8.77
N ASP A 261 -12.42 -22.33 -10.05
CA ASP A 261 -11.66 -22.94 -11.15
C ASP A 261 -10.44 -22.11 -11.59
N GLN A 262 -10.26 -20.92 -11.02
CA GLN A 262 -9.16 -20.02 -11.35
C GLN A 262 -7.91 -20.33 -10.53
N SER A 263 -6.75 -20.37 -11.20
CA SER A 263 -5.45 -20.64 -10.57
C SER A 263 -4.66 -19.36 -10.35
N TYR A 264 -4.04 -19.24 -9.19
CA TYR A 264 -3.26 -18.06 -8.80
C TYR A 264 -1.90 -18.46 -8.25
N GLN A 265 -0.93 -17.56 -8.39
CA GLN A 265 0.24 -17.53 -7.52
C GLN A 265 -0.08 -16.64 -6.32
N ALA A 266 0.00 -17.23 -5.12
CA ALA A 266 -0.16 -16.55 -3.86
C ALA A 266 1.20 -16.18 -3.27
N VAL A 267 1.28 -14.96 -2.75
CA VAL A 267 2.42 -14.48 -1.95
C VAL A 267 1.90 -13.92 -0.63
N LEU A 268 2.29 -14.53 0.48
CA LEU A 268 2.12 -13.94 1.82
C LEU A 268 3.37 -13.18 2.25
N ALA A 269 3.19 -11.95 2.73
CA ALA A 269 4.29 -11.10 3.19
C ALA A 269 3.87 -10.16 4.32
N GLN A 270 4.86 -9.68 5.07
CA GLN A 270 4.69 -8.70 6.14
C GLN A 270 5.03 -7.29 5.59
N ARG A 271 4.10 -6.74 4.82
CA ARG A 271 4.31 -5.52 4.00
C ARG A 271 4.39 -4.24 4.83
N TYR A 272 3.50 -4.09 5.81
CA TYR A 272 3.32 -2.85 6.59
C TYR A 272 3.64 -3.02 8.08
N LEU A 273 3.40 -4.22 8.61
CA LEU A 273 3.65 -4.58 9.99
C LEU A 273 4.46 -5.87 9.99
N ILE A 274 5.50 -5.91 10.82
CA ILE A 274 6.31 -7.11 11.03
C ILE A 274 5.81 -7.79 12.29
N THR A 275 4.84 -8.69 12.13
CA THR A 275 4.24 -9.41 13.25
C THR A 275 4.97 -10.70 13.60
N GLY A 276 5.84 -11.21 12.72
CA GLY A 276 6.42 -12.55 12.81
C GLY A 276 5.44 -13.69 12.53
N ARG A 277 4.13 -13.43 12.64
CA ARG A 277 3.03 -14.36 12.33
C ARG A 277 2.33 -14.00 11.02
N TYR A 278 1.99 -15.00 10.21
CA TYR A 278 1.29 -14.79 8.94
C TYR A 278 -0.24 -14.90 9.05
N ASP A 279 -0.79 -15.40 10.16
CA ASP A 279 -2.23 -15.56 10.40
C ASP A 279 -2.96 -14.27 10.81
N CYS A 280 -2.24 -13.14 10.88
CA CYS A 280 -2.83 -11.84 11.15
C CYS A 280 -3.69 -11.36 9.95
N GLN A 281 -4.80 -10.69 10.23
CA GLN A 281 -5.74 -10.20 9.22
C GLN A 281 -5.09 -9.27 8.18
N TYR A 282 -4.13 -8.44 8.62
CA TYR A 282 -3.41 -7.47 7.79
C TYR A 282 -2.13 -8.04 7.15
N THR A 283 -1.85 -9.34 7.32
CA THR A 283 -0.80 -10.00 6.53
C THR A 283 -1.10 -9.78 5.07
N ALA A 284 -0.10 -9.36 4.30
CA ALA A 284 -0.33 -9.11 2.89
C ALA A 284 -0.50 -10.46 2.17
N LEU A 285 -1.61 -10.65 1.47
CA LEU A 285 -1.86 -11.73 0.52
C LEU A 285 -1.99 -11.15 -0.88
N LEU A 286 -0.94 -11.27 -1.67
CA LEU A 286 -0.95 -10.88 -3.09
C LEU A 286 -1.28 -12.09 -3.94
N LEU A 287 -2.30 -11.94 -4.77
CA LEU A 287 -2.72 -12.94 -5.75
C LEU A 287 -2.44 -12.41 -7.15
N SER A 288 -1.73 -13.20 -7.95
CA SER A 288 -1.54 -12.95 -9.37
C SER A 288 -2.12 -14.12 -10.15
N SER A 289 -2.95 -13.83 -11.15
CA SER A 289 -3.51 -14.90 -12.00
C SER A 289 -2.38 -15.71 -12.64
N ALA A 290 -2.54 -17.03 -12.71
CA ALA A 290 -1.60 -17.88 -13.45
C ALA A 290 -1.58 -17.54 -14.95
N SER A 291 -2.70 -17.03 -15.50
CA SER A 291 -2.79 -16.61 -16.91
C SER A 291 -2.23 -15.21 -17.17
N ASP A 292 -2.17 -14.38 -16.12
CA ASP A 292 -1.60 -13.04 -16.18
C ASP A 292 -0.87 -12.73 -14.85
N PRO A 293 0.44 -13.01 -14.78
CA PRO A 293 1.25 -12.77 -13.58
C PRO A 293 1.35 -11.29 -13.17
N ASN A 294 0.94 -10.36 -14.05
CA ASN A 294 0.88 -8.94 -13.75
C ASN A 294 -0.51 -8.47 -13.32
N SER A 295 -1.54 -9.31 -13.50
CA SER A 295 -2.88 -9.00 -13.01
C SER A 295 -2.85 -8.95 -11.50
N ARG A 296 -3.46 -7.90 -10.97
CA ARG A 296 -3.72 -7.72 -9.55
C ARG A 296 -5.06 -7.07 -9.40
N GLU A 297 -5.83 -7.62 -8.49
CA GLU A 297 -6.97 -6.91 -7.95
C GLU A 297 -6.46 -5.64 -7.26
N TYR A 298 -7.08 -4.49 -7.57
CA TYR A 298 -6.62 -3.21 -7.07
C TYR A 298 -7.78 -2.44 -6.45
N TRP A 299 -7.91 -2.57 -5.14
CA TRP A 299 -8.72 -1.72 -4.28
C TRP A 299 -8.09 -1.66 -2.89
N TRP A 300 -8.52 -0.71 -2.05
CA TRP A 300 -7.88 -0.49 -0.76
C TRP A 300 -8.13 -1.65 0.21
N GLY A 301 -7.08 -2.40 0.57
CA GLY A 301 -7.21 -3.63 1.36
C GLY A 301 -7.30 -4.91 0.54
N SER A 302 -7.33 -4.82 -0.80
CA SER A 302 -7.24 -5.97 -1.71
C SER A 302 -5.94 -6.76 -1.58
N ASP A 303 -4.98 -6.30 -0.81
CA ASP A 303 -3.74 -7.01 -0.55
C ASP A 303 -3.72 -7.68 0.82
N GLN A 304 -4.81 -7.69 1.58
CA GLN A 304 -4.86 -8.25 2.94
C GLN A 304 -5.35 -9.70 2.94
N LEU A 305 -4.92 -10.49 3.93
CA LEU A 305 -5.34 -11.88 4.13
C LEU A 305 -6.84 -12.00 4.42
N ASN A 306 -7.41 -11.01 5.11
CA ASN A 306 -8.85 -10.95 5.40
C ASN A 306 -9.70 -10.44 4.22
N ALA A 307 -9.09 -10.10 3.07
CA ALA A 307 -9.82 -9.63 1.91
C ALA A 307 -10.60 -10.78 1.26
N MET A 308 -11.92 -10.63 1.14
CA MET A 308 -12.77 -11.59 0.46
C MET A 308 -12.69 -11.38 -1.06
N ARG A 309 -12.50 -12.47 -1.79
CA ARG A 309 -12.32 -12.44 -3.25
C ARG A 309 -13.59 -12.88 -3.95
N LEU A 310 -14.13 -12.04 -4.83
CA LEU A 310 -15.24 -12.44 -5.69
C LEU A 310 -14.69 -13.08 -6.96
N VAL A 311 -14.83 -14.40 -7.07
CA VAL A 311 -14.37 -15.18 -8.24
C VAL A 311 -15.55 -15.99 -8.75
N ASP A 312 -15.88 -15.82 -10.03
CA ASP A 312 -16.99 -16.51 -10.70
C ASP A 312 -18.32 -16.43 -9.92
N GLY A 313 -18.62 -15.23 -9.40
CA GLY A 313 -19.85 -14.95 -8.64
C GLY A 313 -19.86 -15.46 -7.19
N THR A 314 -18.79 -16.11 -6.74
CA THR A 314 -18.66 -16.65 -5.37
C THR A 314 -17.61 -15.86 -4.60
N TYR A 315 -17.95 -15.45 -3.37
CA TYR A 315 -16.96 -14.90 -2.45
C TYR A 315 -16.13 -16.02 -1.84
N TYR A 316 -14.82 -15.83 -1.74
CA TYR A 316 -13.90 -16.73 -1.05
C TYR A 316 -13.24 -16.00 0.12
N THR A 317 -13.10 -16.69 1.25
CA THR A 317 -12.30 -16.26 2.39
C THR A 317 -10.97 -16.99 2.42
N THR A 318 -9.97 -16.34 2.99
CA THR A 318 -8.64 -16.90 3.19
C THR A 318 -8.18 -16.81 4.63
N SER A 319 -7.46 -17.82 5.09
CA SER A 319 -6.76 -17.84 6.37
C SER A 319 -5.44 -18.59 6.19
N THR A 320 -4.52 -18.50 7.13
CA THR A 320 -3.24 -19.24 7.06
C THR A 320 -2.82 -19.70 8.45
N THR A 321 -1.86 -20.63 8.51
CA THR A 321 -1.21 -21.01 9.77
C THR A 321 -0.34 -19.86 10.30
N PRO A 322 0.00 -19.83 11.60
CA PRO A 322 0.87 -18.80 12.15
C PRO A 322 2.23 -18.69 11.44
N ALA A 323 2.79 -19.82 10.99
CA ALA A 323 4.04 -19.87 10.22
C ALA A 323 3.87 -19.50 8.74
N GLY A 324 2.63 -19.42 8.25
CA GLY A 324 2.31 -19.08 6.86
C GLY A 324 2.60 -20.20 5.86
N ASP A 325 2.84 -21.43 6.31
CA ASP A 325 3.20 -22.57 5.47
C ASP A 325 1.98 -23.24 4.81
N ARG A 326 0.77 -22.88 5.21
CA ARG A 326 -0.49 -23.41 4.67
C ARG A 326 -1.53 -22.33 4.52
N LEU A 327 -1.91 -22.02 3.28
CA LEU A 327 -3.04 -21.14 2.99
C LEU A 327 -4.32 -21.97 2.87
N VAL A 328 -5.35 -21.56 3.59
CA VAL A 328 -6.68 -22.17 3.55
C VAL A 328 -7.63 -21.24 2.82
N VAL A 329 -8.35 -21.79 1.84
CA VAL A 329 -9.36 -21.11 1.01
C VAL A 329 -10.72 -21.75 1.29
N ARG A 330 -11.75 -20.94 1.50
CA ARG A 330 -13.13 -21.42 1.68
C ARG A 330 -14.12 -20.60 0.86
N PRO A 331 -15.09 -21.22 0.15
CA PRO A 331 -16.21 -20.48 -0.41
C PRO A 331 -17.09 -19.94 0.73
N TYR A 332 -17.45 -18.67 0.66
CA TYR A 332 -18.34 -18.02 1.61
C TYR A 332 -19.78 -18.45 1.34
N ARG A 333 -20.39 -19.11 2.32
CA ARG A 333 -21.80 -19.55 2.30
C ARG A 333 -22.68 -18.80 3.30
N GLY A 334 -22.17 -17.73 3.88
CA GLY A 334 -22.91 -16.92 4.83
C GLY A 334 -23.96 -16.02 4.16
N PRO A 335 -24.76 -15.32 4.97
CA PRO A 335 -25.79 -14.41 4.48
C PRO A 335 -25.20 -13.27 3.65
N MET A 336 -25.92 -12.87 2.60
CA MET A 336 -25.54 -11.79 1.70
C MET A 336 -26.58 -10.68 1.77
N GLY A 337 -26.16 -9.42 1.89
CA GLY A 337 -27.03 -8.25 1.87
C GLY A 337 -26.76 -7.31 0.70
N LEU A 338 -27.62 -6.30 0.57
CA LEU A 338 -27.52 -5.29 -0.48
C LEU A 338 -27.03 -3.95 0.10
N LEU A 339 -25.96 -3.40 -0.46
CA LEU A 339 -25.55 -2.01 -0.30
C LEU A 339 -26.05 -1.21 -1.51
N LYS A 340 -26.68 -0.07 -1.30
CA LYS A 340 -27.15 0.82 -2.36
C LYS A 340 -26.79 2.28 -2.03
N ILE A 341 -26.32 3.03 -3.03
CA ILE A 341 -26.25 4.50 -2.93
C ILE A 341 -27.62 5.09 -3.30
N GLY A 342 -28.13 6.00 -2.48
CA GLY A 342 -29.45 6.60 -2.66
C GLY A 342 -29.39 8.14 -2.68
N PRO A 343 -30.35 8.83 -3.32
CA PRO A 343 -30.34 10.29 -3.38
C PRO A 343 -30.77 10.96 -2.06
N GLY A 344 -31.39 10.19 -1.15
CA GLY A 344 -32.16 10.75 -0.03
C GLY A 344 -33.36 11.51 -0.56
N ASP A 345 -33.61 12.71 -0.03
CA ASP A 345 -34.69 13.60 -0.47
C ASP A 345 -34.30 14.52 -1.64
N ARG A 346 -33.19 14.23 -2.34
CA ARG A 346 -32.61 15.10 -3.38
C ARG A 346 -32.97 14.59 -4.78
N ASP A 347 -33.05 15.50 -5.74
CA ASP A 347 -33.29 15.15 -7.16
C ASP A 347 -31.95 14.96 -7.87
N ILE A 348 -31.43 13.73 -7.84
CA ILE A 348 -30.11 13.35 -8.36
C ILE A 348 -30.22 12.02 -9.10
N ASP A 349 -29.70 11.98 -10.32
CA ASP A 349 -29.73 10.82 -11.21
C ASP A 349 -28.38 10.07 -11.28
N LYS A 350 -27.27 10.79 -11.16
CA LYS A 350 -25.92 10.21 -11.17
C LYS A 350 -25.49 9.78 -9.76
N LEU A 351 -25.61 8.49 -9.45
CA LEU A 351 -25.22 7.91 -8.16
C LEU A 351 -24.36 6.67 -8.35
N THR A 352 -23.08 6.77 -8.01
CA THR A 352 -22.17 5.62 -8.05
C THR A 352 -21.29 5.54 -6.82
N ILE A 353 -20.88 4.34 -6.47
CA ILE A 353 -19.99 4.01 -5.37
C ILE A 353 -18.95 3.01 -5.82
N GLN A 354 -17.69 3.23 -5.40
CA GLN A 354 -16.60 2.27 -5.57
C GLN A 354 -15.60 2.35 -4.42
N GLY A 355 -14.85 1.29 -4.17
CA GLY A 355 -13.78 1.25 -3.18
C GLY A 355 -13.89 0.02 -2.30
N SER A 356 -13.94 0.20 -0.99
CA SER A 356 -13.82 -0.91 -0.04
C SER A 356 -14.45 -0.63 1.31
N LEU A 357 -15.02 -1.68 1.88
CA LEU A 357 -15.46 -1.72 3.26
C LEU A 357 -14.62 -2.71 4.06
N GLN A 358 -14.47 -2.45 5.35
CA GLN A 358 -13.77 -3.31 6.28
C GLN A 358 -14.64 -3.54 7.51
N SER A 359 -14.73 -4.80 7.93
CA SER A 359 -15.25 -5.22 9.22
C SER A 359 -14.08 -5.56 10.15
N LYS A 360 -14.39 -6.00 11.36
CA LYS A 360 -13.38 -6.55 12.27
C LYS A 360 -12.66 -7.78 11.74
N GLU A 361 -13.24 -8.50 10.78
CA GLU A 361 -12.75 -9.82 10.35
C GLU A 361 -12.50 -9.91 8.86
N THR A 362 -13.01 -8.98 8.06
CA THR A 362 -13.03 -9.07 6.61
C THR A 362 -12.85 -7.71 5.95
N ALA A 363 -12.29 -7.71 4.75
CA ALA A 363 -12.34 -6.57 3.83
C ALA A 363 -13.06 -6.99 2.54
N VAL A 364 -13.91 -6.12 1.99
CA VAL A 364 -14.70 -6.40 0.80
C VAL A 364 -14.64 -5.23 -0.18
N ALA A 365 -14.54 -5.55 -1.47
CA ALA A 365 -14.67 -4.57 -2.54
C ALA A 365 -16.10 -4.00 -2.61
N VAL A 366 -16.22 -2.72 -2.92
CA VAL A 366 -17.47 -2.05 -3.30
C VAL A 366 -17.33 -1.55 -4.72
N GLY A 367 -18.27 -1.90 -5.59
CA GLY A 367 -18.17 -1.72 -7.04
C GLY A 367 -18.12 -3.06 -7.76
N GLN A 368 -17.83 -3.03 -9.06
CA GLN A 368 -17.69 -4.23 -9.88
C GLN A 368 -16.22 -4.45 -10.24
N LEU A 369 -15.80 -5.72 -10.29
CA LEU A 369 -14.46 -6.05 -10.80
C LEU A 369 -14.43 -5.80 -12.31
N LYS A 370 -13.38 -5.10 -12.76
CA LYS A 370 -13.15 -4.86 -14.19
C LYS A 370 -12.94 -6.18 -14.92
N THR A 371 -13.73 -6.42 -15.96
CA THR A 371 -13.67 -7.65 -16.77
C THR A 371 -12.56 -7.63 -17.82
N ASP A 372 -12.03 -6.45 -18.15
CA ASP A 372 -10.99 -6.23 -19.15
C ASP A 372 -9.56 -6.38 -18.59
N GLY A 373 -9.42 -6.77 -17.31
CA GLY A 373 -8.13 -6.84 -16.62
C GLY A 373 -7.55 -5.46 -16.27
N GLY A 374 -8.32 -4.38 -16.42
CA GLY A 374 -7.94 -3.05 -15.99
C GLY A 374 -7.74 -2.97 -14.48
N ARG A 375 -6.93 -2.01 -14.02
CA ARG A 375 -6.72 -1.76 -12.58
C ARG A 375 -7.94 -1.03 -12.02
N GLY A 376 -8.38 -1.44 -10.83
CA GLY A 376 -9.45 -0.78 -10.09
C GLY A 376 -10.76 -1.54 -10.08
N LEU A 377 -11.78 -0.87 -9.55
CA LEU A 377 -13.18 -1.30 -9.62
C LEU A 377 -13.91 -0.39 -10.61
N GLU A 378 -14.98 -0.90 -11.21
CA GLU A 378 -15.99 -0.08 -11.88
C GLU A 378 -16.99 0.43 -10.84
N PRO A 379 -17.38 1.72 -10.89
CA PRO A 379 -18.44 2.24 -10.04
C PRO A 379 -19.77 1.52 -10.24
N ALA A 380 -20.51 1.32 -9.16
CA ALA A 380 -21.83 0.70 -9.18
C ALA A 380 -22.84 1.55 -8.39
N SER A 381 -24.12 1.45 -8.69
CA SER A 381 -25.18 2.05 -7.87
C SER A 381 -25.61 1.14 -6.70
N GLU A 382 -25.32 -0.16 -6.79
CA GLU A 382 -25.58 -1.15 -5.78
C GLU A 382 -24.59 -2.31 -5.83
N CYS A 383 -24.36 -2.95 -4.69
CA CYS A 383 -23.43 -4.07 -4.53
C CYS A 383 -24.01 -5.11 -3.58
N ARG A 384 -23.94 -6.40 -3.96
CA ARG A 384 -24.28 -7.50 -3.06
C ARG A 384 -23.05 -7.93 -2.28
N LEU A 385 -23.07 -7.77 -0.97
CA LEU A 385 -21.92 -7.97 -0.08
C LEU A 385 -22.24 -8.99 1.02
N PRO A 386 -21.24 -9.67 1.59
CA PRO A 386 -21.41 -10.46 2.81
C PRO A 386 -22.07 -9.62 3.91
N ALA A 387 -23.07 -10.18 4.59
CA ALA A 387 -23.74 -9.47 5.68
C ALA A 387 -22.76 -9.26 6.85
N GLY A 388 -22.84 -8.09 7.49
CA GLY A 388 -21.88 -7.70 8.52
C GLY A 388 -21.96 -6.22 8.89
N ASP A 389 -21.16 -5.85 9.87
CA ASP A 389 -20.97 -4.48 10.31
C ASP A 389 -19.64 -3.96 9.80
N TYR A 390 -19.69 -2.87 9.07
CA TYR A 390 -18.57 -2.33 8.33
C TYR A 390 -18.32 -0.87 8.63
N LEU A 391 -17.08 -0.46 8.39
CA LEU A 391 -16.65 0.91 8.14
C LEU A 391 -16.03 1.00 6.73
N PRO A 392 -15.99 2.19 6.11
CA PRO A 392 -15.31 2.35 4.84
C PRO A 392 -13.80 2.42 5.06
N ALA A 393 -13.03 1.54 4.41
CA ALA A 393 -11.58 1.65 4.44
C ALA A 393 -11.14 2.79 3.50
N TYR A 394 -11.63 2.77 2.26
CA TYR A 394 -11.67 3.94 1.39
C TYR A 394 -12.73 3.72 0.32
N VAL A 395 -13.62 4.70 0.13
CA VAL A 395 -14.71 4.68 -0.84
C VAL A 395 -14.73 6.00 -1.60
N THR A 396 -14.95 5.96 -2.91
CA THR A 396 -15.26 7.12 -3.74
C THR A 396 -16.72 7.04 -4.16
N ILE A 397 -17.43 8.16 -4.02
CA ILE A 397 -18.82 8.29 -4.41
C ILE A 397 -18.95 9.42 -5.41
N GLU A 398 -19.69 9.17 -6.49
CA GLU A 398 -20.24 10.21 -7.35
C GLU A 398 -21.70 10.45 -6.96
N PHE A 399 -22.04 11.70 -6.72
CA PHE A 399 -23.32 12.14 -6.18
C PHE A 399 -23.81 13.39 -6.94
N GLY A 400 -24.44 13.18 -8.09
CA GLY A 400 -24.70 14.22 -9.08
C GLY A 400 -23.40 14.71 -9.68
N ASP A 401 -23.21 16.02 -9.69
CA ASP A 401 -21.95 16.66 -10.10
C ASP A 401 -20.87 16.62 -9.00
N LEU A 402 -21.16 16.06 -7.83
CA LEU A 402 -20.16 15.94 -6.76
C LEU A 402 -19.39 14.63 -6.86
N GLN A 403 -18.09 14.71 -6.59
CA GLN A 403 -17.28 13.55 -6.24
C GLN A 403 -16.70 13.75 -4.84
N LEU A 404 -16.77 12.71 -4.03
CA LEU A 404 -16.27 12.71 -2.66
C LEU A 404 -15.59 11.38 -2.31
N GLY A 405 -14.52 11.48 -1.51
CA GLY A 405 -13.90 10.35 -0.85
C GLY A 405 -14.45 10.17 0.55
N ILE A 406 -14.56 8.91 1.00
CA ILE A 406 -15.00 8.54 2.34
C ILE A 406 -14.03 7.52 2.91
N SER A 407 -13.71 7.67 4.19
CA SER A 407 -13.03 6.65 4.99
C SER A 407 -13.63 6.60 6.39
N ASN A 408 -13.18 5.66 7.21
CA ASN A 408 -13.36 5.75 8.65
C ASN A 408 -12.78 7.06 9.18
N ASN A 409 -13.44 7.61 10.19
CA ASN A 409 -12.87 8.70 10.96
C ASN A 409 -11.85 8.13 11.96
N TYR A 410 -10.58 8.50 11.80
CA TYR A 410 -9.51 8.16 12.74
C TYR A 410 -9.12 9.34 13.64
N HIS A 411 -9.76 10.50 13.51
CA HIS A 411 -9.48 11.67 14.36
C HIS A 411 -10.43 11.74 15.57
N ALA A 412 -9.97 12.35 16.65
CA ALA A 412 -10.79 12.75 17.79
C ALA A 412 -10.68 14.26 18.04
N ASP A 413 -11.49 14.80 18.95
CA ASP A 413 -11.49 16.23 19.29
C ASP A 413 -10.12 16.65 19.81
N GLY A 414 -9.41 17.48 19.04
CA GLY A 414 -8.06 17.95 19.37
C GLY A 414 -6.94 16.94 19.24
N GLU A 415 -7.22 15.74 18.74
CA GLU A 415 -6.25 14.68 18.62
C GLU A 415 -6.23 14.15 17.17
N PRO A 416 -5.27 14.62 16.35
CA PRO A 416 -5.06 14.06 15.03
C PRO A 416 -4.70 12.58 15.16
N ARG A 417 -5.47 11.70 14.51
CA ARG A 417 -5.34 10.24 14.66
C ARG A 417 -5.63 9.69 16.07
N GLY A 418 -6.22 10.49 16.97
CA GLY A 418 -6.52 10.07 18.35
C GLY A 418 -7.67 9.07 18.47
N ALA A 419 -8.43 8.80 17.40
CA ALA A 419 -9.52 7.83 17.47
C ALA A 419 -9.01 6.38 17.57
N ASP A 420 -7.71 6.13 17.46
CA ASP A 420 -7.11 4.82 17.74
C ASP A 420 -7.38 4.37 19.19
N HIS A 421 -7.63 5.31 20.11
CA HIS A 421 -8.09 5.02 21.48
C HIS A 421 -9.61 4.82 21.60
N SER A 422 -10.37 5.16 20.57
CA SER A 422 -11.83 5.09 20.54
C SER A 422 -12.30 3.82 19.84
N LYS A 423 -13.45 3.28 20.28
CA LYS A 423 -14.03 2.10 19.63
C LYS A 423 -14.51 2.47 18.22
N ALA A 424 -13.86 1.90 17.20
CA ALA A 424 -14.26 2.07 15.80
C ALA A 424 -15.76 1.81 15.59
N ILE A 425 -16.45 2.80 15.01
CA ILE A 425 -17.89 2.75 14.73
C ILE A 425 -18.09 2.03 13.39
N HIS A 426 -18.68 0.84 13.45
CA HIS A 426 -19.07 0.07 12.26
C HIS A 426 -20.52 0.40 11.88
N GLY A 427 -20.72 1.62 11.38
CA GLY A 427 -22.04 2.20 11.13
C GLY A 427 -22.75 1.64 9.89
N ILE A 428 -22.01 1.04 8.96
CA ILE A 428 -22.56 0.48 7.72
C ILE A 428 -22.98 -0.97 7.99
N ARG A 429 -24.27 -1.19 8.17
CA ARG A 429 -24.84 -2.48 8.59
C ARG A 429 -25.51 -3.20 7.43
N ILE A 430 -24.78 -4.09 6.78
CA ILE A 430 -25.31 -4.91 5.67
C ILE A 430 -26.03 -6.12 6.25
N ARG A 431 -27.28 -6.37 5.81
CA ARG A 431 -28.15 -7.45 6.29
C ARG A 431 -28.84 -8.14 5.12
N GLU A 432 -29.24 -9.39 5.30
CA GLU A 432 -29.83 -10.23 4.26
C GLU A 432 -31.17 -9.68 3.74
N ASP A 433 -32.07 -9.33 4.65
CA ASP A 433 -33.46 -9.00 4.31
C ASP A 433 -33.71 -7.50 4.07
N THR A 434 -32.73 -6.65 4.37
CA THR A 434 -32.91 -5.19 4.33
C THR A 434 -31.72 -4.53 3.66
N PRO A 435 -31.93 -3.86 2.51
CA PRO A 435 -30.88 -3.07 1.88
C PRO A 435 -30.38 -1.98 2.83
N PHE A 436 -29.06 -1.83 2.92
CA PHE A 436 -28.47 -0.63 3.48
C PHE A 436 -28.41 0.43 2.40
N VAL A 437 -29.21 1.49 2.55
CA VAL A 437 -29.20 2.63 1.64
C VAL A 437 -28.31 3.72 2.24
N TRP A 438 -27.22 4.04 1.56
CA TRP A 438 -26.35 5.16 1.89
C TRP A 438 -26.85 6.39 1.15
N ASP A 439 -27.52 7.30 1.86
CA ASP A 439 -28.23 8.46 1.27
C ASP A 439 -27.80 9.83 1.81
N PHE A 440 -26.82 9.85 2.72
CA PHE A 440 -26.36 11.06 3.40
C PHE A 440 -27.52 11.85 4.04
N SER A 441 -28.47 11.14 4.64
CA SER A 441 -29.58 11.73 5.41
C SER A 441 -29.11 12.32 6.75
N THR A 442 -27.99 11.83 7.31
CA THR A 442 -27.40 12.42 8.51
C THR A 442 -26.68 13.73 8.16
N SER A 443 -26.91 14.78 8.94
CA SER A 443 -26.17 16.04 8.80
C SER A 443 -24.70 15.83 9.19
N PRO A 444 -23.74 16.12 8.29
CA PRO A 444 -22.33 16.08 8.66
C PRO A 444 -22.00 17.22 9.62
N VAL A 445 -20.97 17.02 10.44
CA VAL A 445 -20.46 18.03 11.37
C VAL A 445 -18.98 18.27 11.10
N VAL A 446 -18.52 19.49 11.36
CA VAL A 446 -17.08 19.79 11.39
C VAL A 446 -16.55 19.40 12.76
N MET A 447 -15.57 18.51 12.78
CA MET A 447 -14.80 18.16 13.97
C MET A 447 -13.40 18.74 13.83
N PHE A 448 -12.89 19.37 14.88
CA PHE A 448 -11.53 19.88 14.92
C PHE A 448 -10.58 18.76 15.39
N ALA A 449 -9.67 18.36 14.50
CA ALA A 449 -8.56 17.49 14.87
C ALA A 449 -7.47 18.27 15.62
N SER A 450 -7.40 19.58 15.44
CA SER A 450 -6.57 20.51 16.21
C SER A 450 -7.14 21.92 16.03
N PRO A 451 -7.18 22.78 17.05
CA PRO A 451 -6.94 22.51 18.48
C PRO A 451 -7.93 21.53 19.10
N ALA A 452 -7.65 21.07 20.32
CA ALA A 452 -8.71 20.57 21.21
C ALA A 452 -9.61 21.72 21.66
N LYS A 453 -10.90 21.44 21.91
CA LYS A 453 -11.88 22.45 22.34
C LYS A 453 -11.42 23.27 23.56
N ASP A 454 -10.74 22.63 24.50
CA ASP A 454 -10.29 23.24 25.75
C ASP A 454 -8.78 23.55 25.77
N GLN A 455 -8.12 23.54 24.60
CA GLN A 455 -6.70 23.85 24.50
C GLN A 455 -6.43 25.32 24.81
N THR A 456 -5.38 25.57 25.59
CA THR A 456 -4.95 26.92 25.99
C THR A 456 -3.63 27.29 25.33
N TYR A 457 -3.46 28.58 25.05
CA TYR A 457 -2.30 29.13 24.35
C TYR A 457 -1.74 30.35 25.08
N LYS A 458 -0.44 30.59 24.89
CA LYS A 458 0.27 31.79 25.33
C LYS A 458 0.47 32.76 24.17
N PRO A 459 0.61 34.07 24.45
CA PRO A 459 0.99 35.03 23.42
C PRO A 459 2.30 34.64 22.73
N GLY A 460 2.29 34.60 21.40
CA GLY A 460 3.43 34.18 20.59
C GLY A 460 3.40 32.72 20.14
N ASP A 461 2.48 31.91 20.65
CA ASP A 461 2.30 30.53 20.19
C ASP A 461 1.82 30.49 18.72
N GLU A 462 2.36 29.56 17.96
CA GLU A 462 1.85 29.20 16.63
C GLU A 462 0.75 28.15 16.79
N ILE A 463 -0.39 28.37 16.13
CA ILE A 463 -1.57 27.51 16.24
C ILE A 463 -1.90 26.95 14.87
N SER A 464 -1.96 25.62 14.78
CA SER A 464 -2.50 24.92 13.61
C SER A 464 -3.96 24.55 13.84
N VAL A 465 -4.82 25.00 12.91
CA VAL A 465 -6.24 24.65 12.90
C VAL A 465 -6.47 23.62 11.81
N SER A 466 -6.94 22.45 12.20
CA SER A 466 -7.23 21.32 11.32
C SER A 466 -8.65 20.83 11.60
N GLY A 467 -9.50 20.89 10.58
CA GLY A 467 -10.88 20.43 10.65
C GLY A 467 -11.14 19.29 9.68
N VAL A 468 -12.04 18.38 10.06
CA VAL A 468 -12.51 17.29 9.21
C VAL A 468 -14.03 17.28 9.19
N LEU A 469 -14.62 16.98 8.04
CA LEU A 469 -16.06 16.83 7.90
C LEU A 469 -16.42 15.36 8.18
N VAL A 470 -17.28 15.12 9.18
CA VAL A 470 -17.61 13.75 9.63
C VAL A 470 -19.12 13.52 9.67
N ASP A 471 -19.55 12.30 9.39
CA ASP A 471 -20.86 11.81 9.82
C ASP A 471 -20.65 10.97 11.09
N PRO A 472 -21.03 11.51 12.27
CA PRO A 472 -20.75 10.86 13.55
C PRO A 472 -21.60 9.61 13.78
N LYS A 473 -22.75 9.48 13.10
CA LYS A 473 -23.63 8.31 13.21
C LYS A 473 -23.00 7.11 12.50
N LEU A 474 -22.42 7.35 11.33
CA LEU A 474 -21.74 6.31 10.56
C LEU A 474 -20.28 6.12 10.97
N GLY A 475 -19.68 7.09 11.67
CA GLY A 475 -18.27 7.05 12.07
C GLY A 475 -17.31 7.28 10.90
N ILE A 476 -17.73 8.07 9.93
CA ILE A 476 -17.00 8.29 8.68
C ILE A 476 -16.49 9.71 8.57
N MET A 477 -15.45 9.89 7.78
CA MET A 477 -14.92 11.19 7.36
C MET A 477 -15.13 11.37 5.86
N ILE A 478 -15.60 12.56 5.48
CA ILE A 478 -15.75 13.02 4.10
C ILE A 478 -14.50 13.82 3.73
N ARG A 479 -13.94 13.50 2.58
CA ARG A 479 -12.68 14.07 2.08
C ARG A 479 -12.75 14.30 0.58
N ARG A 480 -11.88 15.16 0.04
CA ARG A 480 -11.77 15.43 -1.43
C ARG A 480 -13.13 15.75 -2.06
N LEU A 481 -13.86 16.69 -1.48
CA LEU A 481 -15.14 17.13 -2.03
C LEU A 481 -14.88 18.02 -3.25
N THR A 482 -15.27 17.56 -4.43
CA THR A 482 -15.04 18.28 -5.69
C THR A 482 -16.33 18.39 -6.50
N ASP A 483 -16.45 19.50 -7.23
CA ASP A 483 -17.46 19.72 -8.27
C ASP A 483 -16.89 19.27 -9.61
N THR A 484 -17.41 18.16 -10.12
CA THR A 484 -17.01 17.55 -11.40
C THR A 484 -17.63 18.23 -12.61
N GLY A 485 -18.71 19.01 -12.43
CA GLY A 485 -19.32 19.84 -13.46
C GLY A 485 -18.49 21.09 -13.78
N ARG A 486 -17.56 21.46 -12.90
CA ARG A 486 -16.63 22.58 -13.07
C ARG A 486 -15.19 22.08 -13.19
N GLN A 487 -14.40 22.74 -14.04
CA GLN A 487 -12.99 22.42 -14.25
C GLN A 487 -12.15 23.69 -14.12
N GLU A 488 -10.96 23.56 -13.54
CA GLU A 488 -9.94 24.60 -13.46
C GLU A 488 -8.64 24.15 -14.12
N GLU A 489 -7.93 25.08 -14.75
CA GLU A 489 -6.61 24.80 -15.33
C GLU A 489 -5.52 24.99 -14.26
N LYS A 490 -4.84 23.90 -13.90
CA LYS A 490 -3.66 23.94 -13.05
C LYS A 490 -2.40 23.80 -13.86
N THR A 491 -1.48 24.73 -13.63
CA THR A 491 -0.13 24.67 -14.19
C THR A 491 0.82 24.24 -13.09
N VAL A 492 1.43 23.06 -13.25
CA VAL A 492 2.44 22.55 -12.32
C VAL A 492 3.80 22.56 -12.98
N GLN A 493 4.83 22.90 -12.21
CA GLN A 493 6.20 22.66 -12.63
C GLN A 493 6.50 21.17 -12.49
N ILE A 494 6.89 20.55 -13.59
CA ILE A 494 7.46 19.21 -13.62
C ILE A 494 8.97 19.36 -13.46
N GLY A 495 9.61 18.39 -12.79
CA GLY A 495 11.05 18.45 -12.52
C GLY A 495 11.84 18.68 -13.80
N ASP A 496 12.86 19.58 -13.73
CA ASP A 496 13.62 20.22 -14.82
C ASP A 496 13.19 21.64 -15.24
N GLY A 497 12.19 22.23 -14.57
CA GLY A 497 11.75 23.60 -14.81
C GLY A 497 10.74 23.74 -15.95
N ARG A 498 10.34 22.64 -16.59
CA ARG A 498 9.18 22.63 -17.49
C ARG A 498 7.87 22.81 -16.71
N THR A 499 6.88 23.39 -17.35
CA THR A 499 5.51 23.45 -16.85
C THR A 499 4.60 22.53 -17.67
N THR A 500 3.63 21.90 -17.01
CA THR A 500 2.51 21.24 -17.69
C THR A 500 1.21 21.80 -17.14
N THR A 501 0.24 21.98 -18.03
CA THR A 501 -1.11 22.40 -17.67
C THR A 501 -2.06 21.22 -17.81
N TYR A 502 -2.89 21.00 -16.81
CA TYR A 502 -3.97 20.01 -16.86
C TYR A 502 -5.26 20.62 -16.29
N LYS A 503 -6.40 20.03 -16.66
CA LYS A 503 -7.70 20.37 -16.09
C LYS A 503 -8.00 19.46 -14.92
N GLU A 504 -8.46 20.04 -13.82
CA GLU A 504 -8.90 19.31 -12.64
C GLU A 504 -10.29 19.81 -12.22
N SER A 505 -11.08 18.92 -11.62
CA SER A 505 -12.35 19.29 -11.00
C SER A 505 -12.12 20.32 -9.89
N VAL A 506 -13.06 21.26 -9.75
CA VAL A 506 -12.93 22.34 -8.77
C VAL A 506 -13.10 21.77 -7.35
N SER A 507 -12.12 22.02 -6.48
CA SER A 507 -12.26 21.69 -5.06
C SER A 507 -13.35 22.55 -4.41
N LEU A 508 -14.18 21.92 -3.57
CA LEU A 508 -15.18 22.58 -2.74
C LEU A 508 -14.72 22.70 -1.27
N ASP A 509 -13.41 22.64 -1.04
CA ASP A 509 -12.83 22.90 0.27
C ASP A 509 -13.27 24.29 0.76
N PRO A 510 -13.81 24.40 1.99
CA PRO A 510 -14.28 25.69 2.50
C PRO A 510 -13.12 26.64 2.73
N VAL A 511 -13.39 27.93 2.56
CA VAL A 511 -12.56 28.99 3.13
C VAL A 511 -13.03 29.25 4.55
N VAL A 512 -12.12 29.14 5.51
CA VAL A 512 -12.40 29.35 6.92
C VAL A 512 -11.85 30.69 7.36
N THR A 513 -12.67 31.42 8.11
CA THR A 513 -12.27 32.67 8.77
C THR A 513 -12.06 32.41 10.26
N ILE A 514 -10.91 32.82 10.79
CA ILE A 514 -10.63 32.81 12.21
C ILE A 514 -10.86 34.22 12.76
N THR A 515 -11.69 34.33 13.79
CA THR A 515 -11.97 35.61 14.48
C THR A 515 -11.51 35.54 15.93
N ASN A 516 -11.11 36.70 16.46
CA ASN A 516 -10.88 36.82 17.90
C ASN A 516 -12.20 37.01 18.67
N ALA A 517 -12.13 37.04 20.01
CA ALA A 517 -13.30 37.21 20.86
C ALA A 517 -14.11 38.51 20.63
N ALA A 518 -13.50 39.52 19.98
CA ALA A 518 -14.20 40.75 19.58
C ALA A 518 -14.85 40.66 18.18
N GLY A 519 -14.82 39.48 17.56
CA GLY A 519 -15.32 39.24 16.20
C GLY A 519 -14.42 39.76 15.07
N LYS A 520 -13.21 40.26 15.39
CA LYS A 520 -12.28 40.72 14.36
C LYS A 520 -11.61 39.51 13.68
N GLN A 521 -11.66 39.46 12.36
CA GLN A 521 -10.92 38.49 11.56
C GLN A 521 -9.40 38.65 11.78
N ILE A 522 -8.74 37.54 12.11
CA ILE A 522 -7.29 37.47 12.35
C ILE A 522 -6.59 36.57 11.33
N ALA A 523 -7.30 35.64 10.70
CA ALA A 523 -6.79 34.82 9.62
C ALA A 523 -7.93 34.33 8.71
N GLU A 524 -7.59 33.98 7.48
CA GLU A 524 -8.48 33.37 6.51
C GLU A 524 -7.67 32.46 5.58
N GLY A 525 -8.23 31.33 5.21
CA GLY A 525 -7.59 30.41 4.27
C GLY A 525 -8.43 29.19 3.94
N PRO A 526 -8.05 28.42 2.91
CA PRO A 526 -8.70 27.15 2.61
C PRO A 526 -8.45 26.16 3.75
N MET A 527 -9.48 25.39 4.11
CA MET A 527 -9.38 24.29 5.06
C MET A 527 -9.80 23.00 4.35
N PRO A 528 -8.86 22.28 3.70
CA PRO A 528 -9.19 21.04 3.04
C PRO A 528 -9.67 20.02 4.07
N PHE A 529 -10.81 19.40 3.80
CA PHE A 529 -11.31 18.34 4.67
C PHE A 529 -10.60 17.01 4.34
N GLY A 530 -9.84 16.49 5.30
CA GLY A 530 -9.41 15.09 5.38
C GLY A 530 -7.98 14.76 4.96
#